data_AF-A0A6B3B628-F1
#
_entry.id   AF-A0A6B3B628-F1
#
_cell.length_a   1.000
_cell.length_b   1.000
_cell.length_c   1.000
_cell.angle_alpha   90.00
_cell.angle_beta   90.00
_cell.angle_gamma   90.00
#
_symmetry.space_group_name_H-M   'P 1'
#
loop_
_entity.id
_entity.type
_entity.pdbx_description
1 polymer ?
#
loop_
_entity_poly.entity_id
_entity_poly.type
_entity_poly.pdbx_seq_one_letter_code
_entity_poly.pdbx_strand_id
1 'polypeptide(L)'
;MVSRLVLLVAPQKNEDSRPERRLISDLGYHSLALAELAFTLEDLFGLEPLPPEKAMSLESVGDVTGLIAAELDGGAGHLPNDDDIQLIFDRYGVEWAPQAA
;
A
#
# COMPACT_ATOMS: atom_id res chain seq x y z
N MET A 1 3.38 -0.09 -8.52
CA MET A 1 4.07 0.29 -7.27
C MET A 1 3.20 0.03 -6.05
N VAL A 2 2.12 0.79 -5.82
CA VAL A 2 1.24 0.65 -4.64
C VAL A 2 0.77 -0.78 -4.39
N SER A 3 0.36 -1.49 -5.45
CA SER A 3 -0.05 -2.90 -5.33
C SER A 3 1.05 -3.83 -4.80
N ARG A 4 2.33 -3.53 -5.04
CA ARG A 4 3.47 -4.28 -4.47
C ARG A 4 3.68 -3.95 -2.99
N LEU A 5 3.41 -2.72 -2.55
CA LEU A 5 3.40 -2.36 -1.13
C LEU A 5 2.28 -3.10 -0.39
N VAL A 6 1.10 -3.21 -1.01
CA VAL A 6 0.01 -4.03 -0.46
C VAL A 6 0.46 -5.49 -0.29
N LEU A 7 1.13 -6.08 -1.27
CA LEU A 7 1.67 -7.43 -1.12
C LEU A 7 2.81 -7.53 -0.09
N LEU A 8 3.61 -6.48 0.05
CA LEU A 8 4.74 -6.42 0.98
C LEU A 8 4.28 -6.47 2.45
N VAL A 9 3.22 -5.72 2.77
CA VAL A 9 2.63 -5.65 4.11
C VAL A 9 1.62 -6.78 4.37
N ALA A 10 1.18 -7.47 3.32
CA ALA A 10 0.19 -8.54 3.44
C ALA A 10 0.66 -9.65 4.41
N PRO A 11 -0.18 -10.04 5.39
CA PRO A 11 0.16 -11.14 6.30
C PRO A 11 0.38 -12.48 5.59
N GLN A 12 -0.34 -12.72 4.49
CA GLN A 12 -0.16 -13.91 3.66
C GLN A 12 0.70 -13.56 2.44
N LYS A 13 1.82 -14.26 2.29
CA LYS A 13 2.71 -14.09 1.14
C LYS A 13 1.96 -14.45 -0.14
N ASN A 14 1.87 -13.48 -1.03
CA ASN A 14 1.21 -13.61 -2.32
C ASN A 14 1.99 -12.77 -3.35
N GLU A 15 2.12 -13.27 -4.57
CA GLU A 15 2.78 -12.56 -5.68
C GLU A 15 1.77 -11.92 -6.65
N ASP A 16 0.49 -12.21 -6.46
CA ASP A 16 -0.60 -11.77 -7.32
C ASP A 16 -1.15 -10.42 -6.85
N SER A 17 -0.75 -9.37 -7.56
CA SER A 17 -1.10 -7.98 -7.27
C SER A 17 -2.34 -7.48 -8.04
N ARG A 18 -3.16 -8.38 -8.58
CA ARG A 18 -4.37 -8.03 -9.32
C ARG A 18 -5.32 -7.15 -8.49
N PRO A 19 -5.94 -6.12 -9.09
CA PRO A 19 -6.76 -5.16 -8.36
C PRO A 19 -7.99 -5.79 -7.70
N GLU A 20 -8.50 -6.91 -8.21
CA GLU A 20 -9.66 -7.61 -7.67
C GLU A 20 -9.36 -8.39 -6.38
N ARG A 21 -8.08 -8.56 -6.03
CA ARG A 21 -7.68 -9.31 -4.83
C ARG A 21 -8.20 -8.64 -3.57
N ARG A 22 -8.87 -9.43 -2.73
CA ARG A 22 -9.46 -8.99 -1.47
C ARG A 22 -8.42 -8.89 -0.38
N LEU A 23 -8.34 -7.75 0.30
CA LEU A 23 -7.37 -7.54 1.37
C LEU A 23 -7.54 -8.59 2.47
N ILE A 24 -8.75 -8.75 2.99
CA ILE A 24 -9.00 -9.69 4.10
C ILE A 24 -8.98 -11.14 3.59
N SER A 25 -9.78 -11.46 2.57
CA SER A 25 -10.03 -12.85 2.16
C SER A 25 -8.84 -13.50 1.45
N ASP A 26 -8.12 -12.75 0.61
CA ASP A 26 -7.08 -13.31 -0.26
C ASP A 26 -5.66 -13.02 0.25
N LEU A 27 -5.46 -11.90 0.95
CA LEU A 27 -4.16 -11.45 1.44
C LEU A 27 -4.03 -11.57 2.97
N GLY A 28 -5.12 -11.93 3.66
CA GLY A 28 -5.12 -12.21 5.09
C GLY A 28 -5.05 -10.98 5.99
N TYR A 29 -5.37 -9.79 5.48
CA TYR A 29 -5.39 -8.57 6.28
C TYR A 29 -6.38 -8.67 7.45
N HIS A 30 -5.96 -8.11 8.58
CA HIS A 30 -6.77 -7.87 9.78
C HIS A 30 -6.50 -6.44 10.27
N SER A 31 -7.21 -5.96 11.30
CA SER A 31 -7.15 -4.56 11.76
C SER A 31 -5.73 -4.03 11.97
N LEU A 32 -4.85 -4.80 12.60
CA LEU A 32 -3.45 -4.39 12.81
C LEU A 32 -2.66 -4.25 11.49
N ALA A 33 -2.77 -5.22 10.57
CA ALA A 33 -2.08 -5.16 9.29
C ALA A 33 -2.65 -4.07 8.37
N LEU A 34 -3.96 -3.78 8.46
CA LEU A 34 -4.57 -2.66 7.74
C LEU A 34 -4.06 -1.32 8.27
N ALA A 35 -3.92 -1.17 9.60
CA ALA A 35 -3.33 0.01 10.19
C ALA A 35 -1.85 0.16 9.77
N GLU A 36 -1.08 -0.93 9.76
CA GLU A 36 0.31 -0.92 9.30
C GLU A 36 0.42 -0.53 7.82
N LEU A 37 -0.47 -1.04 6.96
CA LEU A 37 -0.54 -0.64 5.55
C LEU A 37 -0.86 0.85 5.43
N ALA A 38 -1.85 1.35 6.18
CA ALA A 38 -2.22 2.76 6.16
C ALA A 38 -1.03 3.65 6.56
N PHE A 39 -0.39 3.36 7.69
CA PHE A 39 0.80 4.10 8.13
C PHE A 39 1.94 4.04 7.13
N THR A 40 2.17 2.88 6.51
CA THR A 40 3.23 2.74 5.49
C THR A 40 2.95 3.59 4.26
N LEU A 41 1.68 3.68 3.83
CA LEU A 41 1.27 4.53 2.71
C LEU A 41 1.33 6.01 3.09
N GLU A 42 0.88 6.38 4.28
CA GLU A 42 0.94 7.76 4.79
C GLU A 42 2.37 8.28 4.84
N ASP A 43 3.28 7.50 5.45
CA ASP A 43 4.70 7.84 5.58
C ASP A 43 5.36 7.96 4.20
N LEU A 44 5.14 6.99 3.32
CA LEU A 44 5.80 6.95 2.02
C LEU A 44 5.32 8.05 1.06
N PHE A 45 4.03 8.36 1.04
CA PHE A 45 3.43 9.35 0.13
C PHE A 45 3.25 10.73 0.77
N GLY A 46 3.63 10.90 2.04
CA GLY A 46 3.43 12.14 2.78
C GLY A 46 1.97 12.55 2.92
N LEU A 47 1.07 11.57 3.11
CA LEU A 47 -0.37 11.81 3.21
C LEU A 47 -0.77 12.22 4.64
N GLU A 48 -1.90 12.91 4.75
CA GLU A 48 -2.58 13.03 6.04
C GLU A 48 -3.06 11.65 6.54
N PRO A 49 -3.12 11.43 7.87
CA PRO A 49 -3.59 10.18 8.44
C PRO A 49 -4.98 9.79 7.91
N LEU A 50 -5.10 8.57 7.39
CA LEU A 50 -6.38 8.07 6.91
C LEU A 50 -7.32 7.87 8.10
N PRO A 51 -8.55 8.40 8.04
CA PRO A 51 -9.53 8.12 9.07
C PRO A 51 -9.87 6.61 9.07
N PRO A 52 -10.04 5.98 10.26
CA PRO A 52 -10.26 4.55 10.38
C PRO A 52 -11.41 4.02 9.51
N GLU A 53 -12.48 4.80 9.36
CA GLU A 53 -13.64 4.45 8.55
C GLU A 53 -13.29 4.29 7.07
N LYS A 54 -12.41 5.15 6.56
CA LYS A 54 -11.93 5.11 5.17
C LYS A 54 -11.01 3.92 4.96
N ALA A 55 -10.09 3.65 5.90
CA ALA A 55 -9.26 2.46 5.87
C ALA A 55 -10.08 1.16 5.92
N MET A 56 -11.15 1.13 6.73
CA MET A 56 -12.07 -0.01 6.83
C MET A 56 -12.95 -0.20 5.59
N SER A 57 -13.16 0.85 4.78
CA SER A 57 -13.88 0.74 3.50
C SER A 57 -13.06 0.15 2.35
N LEU A 58 -11.75 -0.02 2.53
CA LEU A 58 -10.87 -0.62 1.52
C LEU A 58 -11.07 -2.13 1.54
N GLU A 59 -11.53 -2.68 0.42
CA GLU A 59 -11.85 -4.10 0.34
C GLU A 59 -10.86 -4.88 -0.54
N SER A 60 -10.24 -4.20 -1.50
CA SER A 60 -9.39 -4.78 -2.52
C SER A 60 -8.09 -4.01 -2.75
N VAL A 61 -7.13 -4.65 -3.43
CA VAL A 61 -5.90 -3.98 -3.90
C VAL A 61 -6.24 -2.78 -4.78
N GLY A 62 -7.27 -2.91 -5.63
CA GLY A 62 -7.77 -1.84 -6.49
C GLY A 62 -8.21 -0.62 -5.70
N ASP A 63 -8.94 -0.81 -4.60
CA ASP A 63 -9.41 0.31 -3.75
C ASP A 63 -8.23 1.07 -3.15
N VAL A 64 -7.18 0.37 -2.69
CA VAL A 64 -5.97 1.01 -2.16
C VAL A 64 -5.27 1.81 -3.26
N THR A 65 -5.09 1.22 -4.45
CA THR A 65 -4.43 1.93 -5.56
C THR A 65 -5.22 3.16 -6.02
N GLY A 66 -6.55 3.04 -6.07
CA GLY A 66 -7.44 4.13 -6.45
C GLY A 66 -7.47 5.25 -5.41
N LEU A 67 -7.44 4.90 -4.13
CA LEU A 67 -7.35 5.88 -3.05
C LEU A 67 -6.08 6.71 -3.18
N ILE A 68 -4.91 6.08 -3.30
CA ILE A 68 -3.63 6.79 -3.40
C ILE A 68 -3.60 7.67 -4.66
N ALA A 69 -4.10 7.16 -5.79
CA ALA A 69 -4.20 7.97 -7.01
C ALA A 69 -5.07 9.23 -6.79
N ALA A 70 -6.22 9.08 -6.12
CA ALA A 70 -7.11 10.20 -5.83
C ALA A 70 -6.49 11.24 -4.88
N GLU A 71 -5.76 10.80 -3.84
CA GLU A 71 -5.07 11.73 -2.93
C GLU A 71 -3.94 12.50 -3.65
N LEU A 72 -3.19 11.84 -4.53
CA LEU A 72 -2.13 12.46 -5.32
C LEU A 72 -2.69 13.45 -6.35
N ASP A 73 -3.76 13.09 -7.05
CA ASP A 73 -4.45 13.99 -7.98
C ASP A 73 -5.05 15.21 -7.26
N GLY A 74 -5.47 15.04 -6.00
CA GLY A 74 -5.93 16.11 -5.12
C GLY A 74 -4.81 16.98 -4.55
N GLY A 75 -3.54 16.60 -4.71
CA GLY A 75 -2.39 17.31 -4.14
C GLY A 75 -2.20 17.10 -2.64
N ALA A 76 -2.80 16.05 -2.06
CA ALA A 76 -2.72 15.73 -0.63
C ALA A 76 -1.46 14.94 -0.23
N GLY A 77 -0.55 14.69 -1.18
CA GLY A 77 0.72 14.00 -0.97
C GLY A 77 1.70 14.19 -2.11
N HIS A 78 2.76 13.39 -2.11
CA HIS A 78 3.77 13.38 -3.15
C HIS A 78 4.08 11.96 -3.64
N LEU A 79 4.60 11.85 -4.86
CA LEU A 79 5.19 10.61 -5.32
C LEU A 79 6.51 10.38 -4.56
N PRO A 80 6.73 9.20 -3.96
CA PRO A 80 8.01 8.85 -3.34
C PRO A 80 9.10 8.72 -4.41
N ASN A 81 10.35 8.98 -4.02
CA ASN A 81 11.50 8.65 -4.86
C ASN A 81 11.92 7.17 -4.67
N ASP A 82 12.86 6.69 -5.48
CA ASP A 82 13.31 5.29 -5.40
C ASP A 82 14.01 4.95 -4.08
N ASP A 83 14.70 5.91 -3.46
CA ASP A 83 15.39 5.70 -2.17
C ASP A 83 14.36 5.50 -1.04
N ASP A 84 13.28 6.28 -1.04
CA ASP A 84 12.18 6.15 -0.08
C ASP A 84 11.49 4.78 -0.22
N ILE A 85 11.27 4.34 -1.47
CA ILE A 85 10.66 3.04 -1.76
C ILE A 85 11.59 1.91 -1.29
N GLN A 86 12.89 1.99 -1.61
CA GLN A 86 13.86 0.98 -1.17
C GLN A 86 13.89 0.86 0.35
N LEU A 87 13.85 1.98 1.08
CA LEU A 87 13.85 1.98 2.55
C LEU A 87 12.65 1.20 3.13
N ILE A 88 11.46 1.35 2.53
CA ILE A 88 10.29 0.58 2.93
C ILE A 88 10.48 -0.91 2.63
N PHE A 89 10.96 -1.24 1.44
CA PHE A 89 11.17 -2.64 1.03
C PHE A 89 12.22 -3.36 1.91
N ASP A 90 13.31 -2.67 2.27
CA ASP A 90 14.34 -3.15 3.17
C ASP A 90 13.81 -3.48 4.58
N ARG A 91 12.82 -2.71 5.08
CA ARG A 91 12.17 -2.97 6.38
C ARG A 91 11.56 -4.37 6.45
N TYR A 92 11.09 -4.90 5.32
CA TYR A 92 10.49 -6.22 5.19
C TYR A 92 11.48 -7.28 4.66
N GLY A 93 12.75 -6.91 4.47
CA GLY A 93 13.80 -7.80 3.96
C GLY A 93 13.59 -8.21 2.50
N VAL A 94 12.93 -7.36 1.70
CA VAL A 94 12.69 -7.58 0.27
C VAL A 94 13.44 -6.51 -0.51
N GLU A 95 14.12 -6.89 -1.59
CA GLU A 95 14.80 -5.92 -2.45
C GLU A 95 13.80 -5.23 -3.39
N TRP A 96 13.81 -3.90 -3.44
CA TRP A 96 13.06 -3.16 -4.46
C TRP A 96 13.77 -3.26 -5.82
N ALA A 97 13.22 -4.08 -6.70
CA ALA A 97 13.57 -4.08 -8.11
C ALA A 97 12.49 -3.29 -8.88
N PRO A 98 12.73 -2.02 -9.26
CA PRO A 98 11.81 -1.31 -10.13
C PRO A 98 11.70 -2.10 -11.44
N GLN A 99 10.50 -2.58 -11.76
CA GLN A 99 10.29 -3.23 -13.06
C GLN A 99 10.48 -2.14 -14.11
N ALA A 100 11.53 -2.29 -14.93
CA ALA A 100 11.74 -1.46 -16.10
C ALA A 100 10.45 -1.41 -16.91
N ALA A 101 9.93 -0.21 -17.11
CA ALA A 101 8.75 0.05 -17.93
C ALA A 101 8.96 -0.37 -19.38
#